data_AF-A0A7C2LJ63-F1
#
_entry.id   AF-A0A7C2LJ63-F1
#
_cell.length_a   1.000
_cell.length_b   1.000
_cell.length_c   1.000
_cell.angle_alpha   90.00
_cell.angle_beta   90.00
_cell.angle_gamma   90.00
#
_symmetry.space_group_name_H-M   'P 1'
#
loop_
_entity.id
_entity.type
_entity.pdbx_description
1 polymer ?
#
loop_
_entity_poly.entity_id
_entity_poly.type
_entity_poly.pdbx_seq_one_letter_code
_entity_poly.pdbx_strand_id
1 'polypeptide(L)' 'MRRMKLSDLQAQKRQIFIEMMQRGALKRMPRTRPRDPEEEQVLNRLAHLRWNRWLQNGTLVILAPRRWRLNLPPEND' A
#
# COMPACT_ATOMS: atom_id res chain seq x y z
N MET A 1 -12.37 -7.57 36.04
CA MET A 1 -11.66 -7.40 34.75
C MET A 1 -11.78 -5.96 34.29
N ARG A 2 -10.65 -5.26 34.08
CA ARG A 2 -10.65 -3.88 33.58
C ARG A 2 -11.19 -3.87 32.15
N ARG A 3 -12.28 -3.16 31.85
CA ARG A 3 -12.77 -2.99 30.47
C ARG A 3 -11.68 -2.27 29.66
N MET A 4 -11.12 -2.95 28.66
CA MET A 4 -10.19 -2.32 27.73
C MET A 4 -10.94 -1.29 26.90
N LYS A 5 -10.38 -0.08 26.83
CA LYS A 5 -10.91 0.98 25.97
C LYS A 5 -10.49 0.71 24.53
N LEU A 6 -11.23 1.25 23.56
CA LEU A 6 -10.90 1.15 22.15
C LEU A 6 -9.48 1.67 21.84
N SER A 7 -9.03 2.70 22.56
CA SER A 7 -7.67 3.24 22.52
C SER A 7 -6.61 2.18 22.83
N ASP A 8 -6.89 1.30 23.78
CA ASP A 8 -5.95 0.29 24.26
C ASP A 8 -5.76 -0.80 23.20
N LEU A 9 -6.85 -1.19 22.53
CA LEU A 9 -6.83 -2.11 21.40
C LEU A 9 -6.11 -1.53 20.18
N GLN A 10 -6.32 -0.24 19.90
CA GLN A 10 -5.62 0.45 18.81
C GLN A 10 -4.12 0.56 19.07
N ALA A 11 -3.71 0.89 20.31
CA ALA A 11 -2.32 0.95 20.71
C ALA A 11 -1.64 -0.42 20.59
N GLN A 12 -2.31 -1.49 20.99
CA GLN A 12 -1.81 -2.86 20.86
C GLN A 12 -1.58 -3.25 19.39
N LYS A 13 -2.53 -2.93 18.49
CA LYS A 13 -2.36 -3.17 17.04
C LYS A 13 -1.23 -2.35 16.44
N ARG A 14 -1.03 -1.11 16.90
CA ARG A 14 0.08 -0.24 16.45
C ARG A 14 1.44 -0.87 16.74
N GLN A 15 1.61 -1.50 17.91
CA GLN A 15 2.86 -2.15 18.27
C GLN A 15 3.23 -3.28 17.31
N ILE A 16 2.25 -4.11 16.92
CA ILE A 16 2.43 -5.18 15.93
C ILE A 16 2.90 -4.60 14.59
N PHE A 17 2.29 -3.51 14.13
CA PHE A 17 2.70 -2.89 12.86
C PHE A 17 4.11 -2.30 12.92
N ILE A 18 4.52 -1.75 14.07
CA ILE A 18 5.89 -1.28 14.28
C ILE A 18 6.88 -2.45 14.21
N GLU A 19 6.59 -3.58 14.86
CA GLU A 19 7.43 -4.77 14.78
C GLU A 19 7.54 -5.31 13.36
N MET A 20 6.44 -5.31 12.60
CA MET A 20 6.43 -5.70 11.19
C MET A 20 7.23 -4.73 10.31
N MET A 21 7.21 -3.43 10.60
CA MET A 21 8.06 -2.42 9.93
C MET A 21 9.54 -2.66 10.21
N GLN A 22 9.91 -2.92 11.46
CA GLN A 22 11.30 -3.21 11.85
C GLN A 22 11.83 -4.49 11.20
N ARG A 23 10.96 -5.51 11.04
CA ARG A 23 11.28 -6.75 10.31
C ARG A 23 11.27 -6.59 8.78
N GLY A 24 11.01 -5.39 8.26
CA GLY A 24 10.94 -5.13 6.82
C GLY A 24 9.72 -5.73 6.11
N ALA A 25 8.78 -6.32 6.85
CA ALA A 25 7.56 -6.90 6.30
C ALA A 25 6.57 -5.81 5.82
N LEU A 26 6.69 -4.59 6.35
CA LEU A 26 5.94 -3.42 5.91
C LEU A 26 6.91 -2.27 5.56
N LYS A 27 6.59 -1.54 4.47
CA LYS A 27 7.33 -0.34 4.04
C LYS A 27 6.78 0.95 4.66
N ARG A 28 5.54 0.95 5.16
CA ARG A 28 4.87 2.09 5.80
C ARG A 28 3.79 1.62 6.76
N MET A 29 3.48 2.46 7.76
CA MET A 29 2.37 2.21 8.68
C MET A 29 1.03 2.13 7.92
N PRO A 30 0.19 1.12 8.22
CA PRO A 30 -1.19 1.09 7.75
C PRO A 30 -1.92 2.35 8.24
N ARG A 31 -2.70 2.99 7.35
CA ARG A 31 -3.51 4.14 7.74
C ARG A 31 -4.63 3.68 8.67
N THR A 32 -4.87 4.45 9.74
CA THR A 32 -5.89 4.14 10.76
C THR A 32 -7.32 4.35 10.25
N ARG A 33 -7.51 5.20 9.24
CA ARG A 33 -8.81 5.47 8.63
C ARG A 33 -9.02 4.52 7.45
N PRO A 34 -10.13 3.75 7.39
CA PRO A 34 -10.58 3.15 6.15
C PRO A 34 -10.67 4.26 5.09
N ARG A 35 -10.21 4.00 3.87
CA ARG A 35 -10.54 4.92 2.76
C ARG A 35 -12.05 4.94 2.66
N ASP A 36 -12.61 6.12 2.41
CA ASP A 36 -14.02 6.21 2.04
C ASP A 36 -14.25 5.21 0.88
N PRO A 37 -15.31 4.37 0.89
CA PRO A 37 -15.58 3.45 -0.21
C PRO A 37 -15.51 4.12 -1.59
N GLU A 38 -15.94 5.38 -1.71
CA GLU A 38 -15.85 6.15 -2.94
C GLU A 38 -14.40 6.54 -3.27
N GLU A 39 -13.65 7.04 -2.28
CA GLU A 39 -12.22 7.35 -2.43
C GLU A 39 -11.41 6.12 -2.84
N GLU A 40 -11.71 4.95 -2.27
CA GLU A 40 -11.09 3.69 -2.63
C GLU A 40 -11.36 3.31 -4.09
N GLN A 41 -12.61 3.44 -4.56
CA GLN A 41 -12.98 3.18 -5.95
C GLN A 41 -12.21 4.11 -6.91
N VAL A 42 -12.15 5.40 -6.59
CA VAL A 42 -11.41 6.39 -7.39
C VAL A 42 -9.92 6.04 -7.44
N LEU A 43 -9.31 5.73 -6.30
CA LEU A 43 -7.89 5.37 -6.24
C LEU A 43 -7.60 4.06 -6.98
N ASN A 44 -8.48 3.06 -6.87
CA ASN A 44 -8.36 1.81 -7.62
C ASN A 44 -8.49 2.05 -9.13
N ARG A 45 -9.39 2.95 -9.55
CA ARG A 45 -9.53 3.33 -10.96
C ARG A 45 -8.27 4.02 -11.48
N LEU A 46 -7.75 4.99 -10.73
CA LEU A 46 -6.51 5.69 -11.08
C LEU A 46 -5.31 4.74 -11.16
N ALA A 47 -5.21 3.79 -10.23
CA ALA A 47 -4.17 2.77 -10.25
C ALA A 47 -4.26 1.88 -11.50
N HIS A 48 -5.47 1.41 -11.87
CA HIS A 48 -5.67 0.64 -13.10
C HIS A 48 -5.32 1.43 -14.36
N LEU A 49 -5.75 2.69 -14.45
CA LEU A 49 -5.44 3.53 -15.60
C LEU A 49 -3.93 3.75 -15.75
N ARG A 50 -3.24 4.01 -14.64
CA ARG A 50 -1.78 4.15 -14.62
C ARG A 50 -1.08 2.85 -15.03
N TRP A 51 -1.53 1.72 -14.49
CA TRP A 51 -1.00 0.40 -14.82
C TRP A 51 -1.11 0.11 -16.33
N ASN A 52 -2.29 0.32 -16.90
CA ASN A 52 -2.52 0.12 -18.34
C ASN A 52 -1.65 1.05 -19.20
N ARG A 53 -1.54 2.32 -18.81
CA ARG A 53 -0.66 3.27 -19.50
C ARG A 53 0.80 2.82 -19.46
N TRP A 54 1.27 2.32 -18.32
CA TRP A 54 2.63 1.82 -18.20
C TRP A 54 2.89 0.55 -19.00
N LEU A 55 1.91 -0.36 -19.10
CA LEU A 55 2.00 -1.51 -20.01
C LEU A 55 2.10 -1.06 -21.47
N GLN A 56 1.24 -0.13 -21.88
CA GLN A 56 1.21 0.38 -23.26
C GLN A 56 2.52 1.06 -23.66
N ASN A 57 3.12 1.81 -22.74
CA ASN A 57 4.35 2.57 -23.00
C ASN A 57 5.64 1.75 -22.75
N GLY A 58 5.53 0.47 -22.35
CA GLY A 58 6.68 -0.36 -22.01
C GLY A 58 7.40 -0.01 -20.69
N THR A 59 6.86 0.96 -19.93
CA THR A 59 7.34 1.31 -18.58
C THR A 59 7.14 0.16 -17.59
N LEU A 60 6.06 -0.62 -17.76
CA LEU A 60 5.79 -1.81 -16.99
C LEU A 60 5.86 -3.04 -17.90
N VAL A 61 6.62 -4.04 -17.48
CA VAL A 61 6.76 -5.32 -18.19
C VAL A 61 6.32 -6.45 -17.27
N ILE A 62 5.38 -7.28 -17.72
CA ILE A 62 4.95 -8.48 -17.01
C ILE A 62 5.96 -9.60 -17.30
N LEU A 63 6.52 -10.22 -16.26
CA LEU A 63 7.50 -11.29 -16.37
C LEU A 63 6.88 -12.67 -16.12
N ALA A 64 5.95 -12.75 -15.17
CA ALA A 64 5.23 -13.96 -14.79
C ALA A 64 3.97 -13.59 -13.98
N PRO A 65 3.11 -14.56 -13.60
CA PRO A 65 2.04 -14.30 -12.66
C PRO A 65 2.57 -13.64 -11.38
N ARG A 66 2.06 -12.44 -11.06
CA ARG A 66 2.48 -11.61 -9.91
C ARG A 66 3.96 -11.16 -9.94
N ARG A 67 4.67 -11.31 -11.05
CA ARG A 67 6.04 -10.81 -11.25
C ARG A 67 6.08 -9.80 -12.38
N TRP A 68 6.56 -8.60 -12.09
CA TRP A 68 6.62 -7.50 -13.05
C TRP A 68 7.86 -6.64 -12.78
N ARG A 69 8.31 -5.93 -13.82
CA ARG A 69 9.43 -4.99 -13.77
C ARG A 69 8.93 -3.60 -14.15
N LEU A 70 9.34 -2.59 -13.39
CA LEU A 70 9.16 -1.18 -13.74
C LEU A 70 10.48 -0.61 -14.25
N ASN A 71 10.44 -0.07 -15.46
CA ASN A 71 11.52 0.69 -16.08
C ASN A 71 11.19 2.17 -15.92
N LEU A 72 11.31 2.70 -14.70
CA LEU A 72 11.14 4.12 -14.48
C LEU A 72 12.36 4.86 -15.04
N PRO A 73 12.19 6.00 -15.73
CA PRO A 73 13.32 6.88 -16.00
C PRO A 73 13.95 7.30 -14.67
N PRO A 74 15.26 7.59 -14.65
CA PRO A 74 15.89 8.16 -13.46
C PRO A 74 15.11 9.41 -13.05
N GLU A 75 14.83 9.55 -11.75
CA GLU A 75 14.30 10.80 -11.21
C GLU A 75 15.34 11.89 -11.53
N ASN A 76 14.94 12.89 -12.31
CA ASN A 76 15.75 14.08 -12.48
C ASN A 76 15.78 14.79 -11.12
N ASP A 77 16.95 14.83 -10.49
CA ASP A 77 17.25 15.67 -9.32
C ASP A 77 17.09 17.16 -9.64
#